data_AF-A0A386PKZ5-F1
#
_entry.id   AF-A0A386PKZ5-F1
#
_cell.length_a   1.000
_cell.length_b   1.000
_cell.length_c   1.000
_cell.angle_alpha   90.00
_cell.angle_beta   90.00
_cell.angle_gamma   90.00
#
_symmetry.space_group_name_H-M   'P 1'
#
loop_
_entity.id
_entity.type
_entity.pdbx_description
1 polymer ?
#
loop_
_entity_poly.entity_id
_entity_poly.type
_entity_poly.pdbx_seq_one_letter_code
_entity_poly.pdbx_strand_id
1 'polypeptide(L)'
;MIKRKLRLQLKKDRFKASRSRVKNKAFIKRMESNREIISRGDIRVEVELKRSLIGKLDNKVRTLRALGLKRIGDRRVHTLDKSVQGMLHEVINMILISEVRND
;
A
#
# COMPACT_ATOMS: atom_id res chain seq x y z
N MET A 1 -22.45 15.04 -31.27
CA MET A 1 -22.25 14.07 -30.15
C MET A 1 -20.79 13.71 -29.86
N ILE A 2 -19.93 13.50 -30.87
CA ILE A 2 -18.54 13.04 -30.72
C ILE A 2 -17.67 13.98 -29.85
N LYS A 3 -17.82 15.30 -30.02
CA LYS A 3 -17.07 16.31 -29.25
C LYS A 3 -17.33 16.26 -27.74
N ARG A 4 -18.54 15.87 -27.29
CA ARG A 4 -18.89 15.75 -25.86
C ARG A 4 -18.26 14.51 -25.24
N LYS A 5 -18.30 13.36 -25.93
CA LYS A 5 -17.59 12.15 -25.51
C LYS A 5 -16.09 12.40 -25.41
N LEU A 6 -15.49 13.02 -26.42
CA LEU A 6 -14.07 13.37 -26.42
C LEU A 6 -13.72 14.36 -25.29
N ARG A 7 -14.53 15.39 -25.05
CA ARG A 7 -14.34 16.34 -23.94
C ARG A 7 -14.43 15.65 -22.57
N LEU A 8 -15.37 14.72 -22.40
CA LEU A 8 -15.50 13.94 -21.15
C LEU A 8 -14.33 12.96 -20.98
N GLN A 9 -13.87 12.34 -22.07
CA GLN A 9 -12.67 11.50 -22.10
C GLN A 9 -11.45 12.31 -21.67
N LEU A 10 -11.20 13.43 -22.33
CA LEU A 10 -10.10 14.36 -22.02
C LEU A 10 -10.22 14.94 -20.60
N LYS A 11 -11.43 15.16 -20.08
CA LYS A 11 -11.64 15.61 -18.68
C LYS A 11 -11.30 14.48 -17.69
N LYS A 12 -11.67 13.24 -17.97
CA LYS A 12 -11.28 12.07 -17.17
C LYS A 12 -9.77 11.83 -17.23
N ASP A 13 -9.17 11.99 -18.40
CA ASP A 13 -7.74 11.81 -18.61
C ASP A 13 -6.94 12.93 -17.93
N ARG A 14 -7.38 14.19 -18.01
CA ARG A 14 -6.82 15.31 -17.22
C ARG A 14 -7.01 15.11 -15.73
N PHE A 15 -8.14 14.56 -15.28
CA PHE A 15 -8.36 14.27 -13.87
C PHE A 15 -7.43 13.15 -13.37
N LYS A 16 -7.21 12.11 -14.19
CA LYS A 16 -6.20 11.07 -13.94
C LYS A 16 -4.76 11.61 -14.01
N ALA A 17 -4.49 12.57 -14.90
CA ALA A 17 -3.19 13.21 -15.09
C ALA A 17 -2.85 14.24 -13.98
N SER A 18 -3.84 14.99 -13.48
CA SER A 18 -3.68 15.93 -12.36
C SER A 18 -3.58 15.22 -11.01
N ARG A 19 -4.25 14.06 -10.87
CA ARG A 19 -3.94 13.08 -9.82
C ARG A 19 -2.67 12.27 -10.12
N SER A 20 -1.94 12.55 -11.21
CA SER A 20 -0.80 11.74 -11.58
C SER A 20 0.37 11.95 -10.63
N ARG A 21 0.63 10.87 -9.91
CA ARG A 21 1.89 10.16 -9.81
C ARG A 21 3.17 10.91 -9.42
N VAL A 22 3.44 12.19 -9.64
CA VAL A 22 4.78 12.76 -9.34
C VAL A 22 5.11 12.70 -7.84
N LYS A 23 4.19 13.16 -6.97
CA LYS A 23 4.34 13.00 -5.50
C LYS A 23 4.10 11.55 -5.02
N ASN A 24 3.42 10.72 -5.82
CA ASN A 24 3.18 9.30 -5.51
C ASN A 24 4.32 8.38 -6.01
N LYS A 25 5.17 8.80 -6.96
CA LYS A 25 6.15 7.96 -7.65
C LYS A 25 7.32 7.62 -6.74
N ALA A 26 7.80 8.59 -5.96
CA ALA A 26 8.80 8.35 -4.92
C ALA A 26 8.28 7.41 -3.81
N PHE A 27 6.98 7.49 -3.49
CA PHE A 27 6.37 6.56 -2.55
C PHE A 27 6.21 5.16 -3.16
N ILE A 28 5.70 5.06 -4.39
CA ILE A 28 5.56 3.78 -5.11
C ILE A 28 6.94 3.13 -5.26
N LYS A 29 7.97 3.90 -5.63
CA LYS A 29 9.37 3.45 -5.72
C LYS A 29 9.89 2.90 -4.41
N ARG A 30 9.61 3.58 -3.28
CA ARG A 30 9.94 3.08 -1.94
C ARG A 30 9.26 1.76 -1.59
N MET A 31 8.13 1.46 -2.22
CA MET A 31 7.35 0.24 -1.99
C MET A 31 7.52 -0.81 -3.09
N GLU A 32 8.40 -0.59 -4.08
CA GLU A 32 8.66 -1.56 -5.16
C GLU A 32 9.12 -2.89 -4.57
N SER A 33 9.99 -2.83 -3.56
CA SER A 33 10.53 -3.99 -2.84
C SER A 33 9.49 -4.75 -2.00
N ASN A 34 8.35 -4.14 -1.63
CA ASN A 34 7.36 -4.80 -0.79
C ASN A 34 6.83 -6.08 -1.44
N ARG A 35 6.60 -6.08 -2.76
CA ARG A 35 6.07 -7.25 -3.48
C ARG A 35 7.07 -8.40 -3.47
N GLU A 36 8.34 -8.09 -3.65
CA GLU A 36 9.42 -9.08 -3.65
C GLU A 36 9.53 -9.71 -2.26
N ILE A 37 9.45 -8.93 -1.19
CA ILE A 37 9.51 -9.44 0.18
C ILE A 37 8.30 -10.34 0.48
N ILE A 38 7.08 -9.90 0.14
CA ILE A 38 5.86 -10.71 0.34
C ILE A 38 5.91 -12.03 -0.43
N SER A 39 6.64 -12.11 -1.56
CA SER A 39 6.79 -13.35 -2.33
C SER A 39 7.76 -14.36 -1.70
N ARG A 40 8.70 -13.90 -0.85
CA ARG A 40 9.59 -14.76 -0.07
C ARG A 40 8.82 -15.22 1.16
N GLY A 41 8.22 -16.41 1.10
CA GLY A 41 7.46 -16.97 2.23
C GLY A 41 8.36 -17.32 3.43
N ASP A 42 7.73 -17.59 4.57
CA ASP A 42 8.34 -18.15 5.80
C ASP A 42 9.43 -17.29 6.47
N ILE A 43 9.54 -16.01 6.12
CA ILE A 43 10.45 -15.05 6.75
C ILE A 43 9.73 -14.18 7.78
N ARG A 44 10.50 -13.59 8.72
CA ARG A 44 9.98 -12.56 9.64
C ARG A 44 10.14 -11.19 9.01
N VAL A 45 9.07 -10.41 9.04
CA VAL A 45 9.03 -9.07 8.46
C VAL A 45 8.58 -8.04 9.47
N GLU A 46 9.29 -6.92 9.51
CA GLU A 46 8.83 -5.71 10.16
C GLU A 46 7.95 -4.94 9.18
N VAL A 47 6.75 -4.60 9.64
CA VAL A 47 5.76 -3.83 8.87
C VAL A 47 5.58 -2.48 9.53
N GLU A 48 5.80 -1.41 8.77
CA GLU A 48 5.66 -0.03 9.22
C GLU A 48 4.52 0.70 8.49
N LEU A 49 3.61 1.35 9.21
CA LEU A 49 2.54 2.14 8.60
C LEU A 49 3.04 3.54 8.19
N LYS A 50 3.17 3.80 6.87
CA LYS A 50 3.64 5.10 6.35
C LYS A 50 2.53 6.06 5.93
N ARG A 51 1.28 5.60 5.85
CA ARG A 51 0.14 6.44 5.40
C ARG A 51 -0.97 6.50 6.43
N SER A 52 -1.63 7.65 6.50
CA SER A 52 -2.82 7.85 7.34
C SER A 52 -3.97 6.91 6.95
N LEU A 53 -4.72 6.49 7.97
CA LEU A 53 -5.97 5.74 7.86
C LEU A 53 -7.15 6.63 7.43
N ILE A 54 -7.02 7.95 7.55
CA ILE A 54 -8.11 8.90 7.25
C ILE A 54 -8.45 8.84 5.75
N GLY A 55 -9.74 8.70 5.45
CA GLY A 55 -10.26 8.62 4.09
C GLY A 55 -9.83 7.34 3.35
N LYS A 56 -9.48 6.28 4.07
CA LYS A 56 -9.25 4.94 3.51
C LYS A 56 -10.50 4.08 3.62
N LEU A 57 -10.60 3.09 2.75
CA LEU A 57 -11.70 2.15 2.75
C LEU A 57 -11.69 1.32 4.03
N ASP A 58 -12.88 1.01 4.57
CA ASP A 58 -13.02 0.38 5.90
C ASP A 58 -12.34 -0.99 5.99
N ASN A 59 -12.35 -1.77 4.91
CA ASN A 59 -11.63 -3.04 4.84
C ASN A 59 -10.13 -2.84 5.12
N LYS A 60 -9.48 -1.87 4.48
CA LYS A 60 -8.06 -1.57 4.69
C LYS A 60 -7.78 -1.12 6.11
N VAL A 61 -8.68 -0.33 6.69
CA VAL A 61 -8.56 0.12 8.07
C VAL A 61 -8.65 -1.06 9.03
N ARG A 62 -9.58 -1.99 8.80
CA ARG A 62 -9.72 -3.22 9.58
C ARG A 62 -8.48 -4.12 9.46
N THR A 63 -7.97 -4.34 8.24
CA THR A 63 -6.77 -5.13 7.99
C THR A 63 -5.55 -4.53 8.69
N LEU A 64 -5.37 -3.20 8.64
CA LEU A 64 -4.26 -2.54 9.35
C LEU A 64 -4.38 -2.63 10.88
N ARG A 65 -5.60 -2.53 11.41
CA ARG A 65 -5.85 -2.73 12.85
C ARG A 65 -5.57 -4.17 13.27
N ALA A 66 -5.94 -5.15 12.45
CA ALA A 66 -5.67 -6.57 12.68
C ALA A 66 -4.15 -6.86 12.70
N LEU A 67 -3.39 -6.19 11.82
CA LEU A 67 -1.92 -6.21 11.82
C LEU A 67 -1.29 -5.43 13.01
N GLY A 68 -2.10 -4.82 13.88
CA GLY A 68 -1.63 -4.07 15.05
C GLY A 68 -1.08 -2.67 14.76
N LEU A 69 -1.38 -2.11 13.58
CA LEU A 69 -0.91 -0.80 13.13
C LEU A 69 -2.02 0.24 13.34
N LYS A 70 -1.88 1.10 14.36
CA LYS A 70 -2.93 2.07 14.77
C LYS A 70 -2.61 3.49 14.32
N ARG A 71 -1.34 3.89 14.35
CA ARG A 71 -0.85 5.24 14.05
C ARG A 71 0.23 5.19 12.98
N ILE A 72 0.44 6.33 12.31
CA ILE A 72 1.53 6.47 11.32
C ILE A 72 2.86 6.35 12.06
N GLY A 73 3.77 5.55 11.51
CA GLY A 73 5.06 5.23 12.12
C GLY A 73 5.03 4.01 13.06
N ASP A 74 3.86 3.45 13.36
CA ASP A 74 3.78 2.19 14.10
C ASP A 74 4.48 1.07 13.33
N ARG A 75 5.23 0.26 14.07
CA ARG A 75 5.97 -0.91 13.57
C ARG A 75 5.55 -2.17 14.30
N ARG A 76 5.40 -3.27 13.56
CA ARG A 76 5.12 -4.60 14.11
C ARG A 76 5.85 -5.67 13.32
N VAL A 77 6.41 -6.65 14.02
CA VAL A 77 7.02 -7.82 13.41
C VAL A 77 5.98 -8.91 13.27
N HIS A 78 5.89 -9.50 12.08
CA HIS A 78 5.00 -10.61 11.75
C HIS A 78 5.79 -11.72 11.06
N THR A 79 5.37 -12.97 11.26
CA THR A 79 5.82 -14.10 10.45
C THR A 79 4.98 -14.15 9.18
N LEU A 80 5.62 -14.32 8.01
CA LEU A 80 4.92 -14.38 6.72
C LEU A 80 4.22 -15.73 6.50
N ASP A 81 3.08 -15.89 7.16
CA ASP A 81 2.12 -16.96 6.85
C ASP A 81 1.23 -16.56 5.66
N LYS A 82 0.61 -17.54 4.99
CA LYS A 82 -0.33 -17.28 3.86
C LYS A 82 -1.43 -16.26 4.20
N SER A 83 -1.95 -16.31 5.43
CA SER A 83 -2.96 -15.37 5.92
C SER A 83 -2.41 -13.95 6.04
N VAL A 84 -1.22 -13.80 6.61
CA VAL A 84 -0.54 -12.51 6.75
C VAL A 84 -0.15 -11.96 5.38
N GLN A 85 0.31 -12.83 4.48
CA GLN A 85 0.62 -12.49 3.10
C GLN A 85 -0.58 -11.85 2.39
N GLY A 86 -1.77 -12.46 2.50
CA GLY A 86 -3.01 -11.92 1.96
C GLY A 86 -3.37 -10.54 2.53
N MET A 87 -3.25 -10.38 3.85
CA MET A 87 -3.47 -9.08 4.51
C MET A 87 -2.50 -8.00 4.00
N LEU A 88 -1.21 -8.33 3.88
CA LEU A 88 -0.19 -7.39 3.41
C LEU A 88 -0.40 -7.00 1.94
N HIS A 89 -0.85 -7.91 1.09
CA HIS A 89 -1.20 -7.61 -0.30
C HIS A 89 -2.31 -6.55 -0.41
N GLU A 90 -3.33 -6.61 0.44
CA GLU A 90 -4.45 -5.66 0.41
C GLU A 90 -4.01 -4.23 0.77
N VAL A 91 -3.09 -4.12 1.73
CA VAL A 91 -2.64 -2.84 2.31
C VAL A 91 -1.26 -2.37 1.80
N ILE A 92 -0.68 -3.07 0.82
CA ILE A 92 0.68 -2.87 0.30
C ILE A 92 1.05 -1.41 -0.03
N ASN A 93 0.07 -0.62 -0.45
CA ASN A 93 0.25 0.80 -0.81
C ASN A 93 0.27 1.74 0.40
N MET A 94 0.24 1.22 1.63
CA MET A 94 0.18 1.99 2.88
C MET A 94 1.34 1.68 3.83
N ILE A 95 1.95 0.50 3.68
CA ILE A 95 2.96 -0.04 4.59
C ILE A 95 4.32 -0.14 3.91
N LEU A 96 5.39 0.00 4.69
CA LEU A 96 6.75 -0.37 4.29
C LEU A 96 7.07 -1.71 4.95
N ILE A 97 7.72 -2.60 4.21
CA ILE A 97 8.09 -3.93 4.71
C ILE A 97 9.61 -4.04 4.71
N SER A 98 10.17 -4.56 5.79
CA SER A 98 11.61 -4.83 5.92
C SER A 98 11.80 -6.24 6.49
N GLU A 99 12.77 -6.97 5.95
CA GLU A 99 13.12 -8.30 6.43
C GLU A 99 13.89 -8.17 7.75
N VAL A 100 13.52 -8.97 8.74
CA VAL A 100 14.19 -9.01 10.04
C VAL A 100 15.01 -10.29 10.10
N ARG A 101 16.34 -10.16 10.14
CA ARG A 101 17.22 -11.27 10.51
C ARG A 101 17.17 -11.40 12.03
N ASN A 102 16.85 -12.59 12.53
CA ASN A 102 17.16 -12.91 13.91
C ASN A 102 18.68 -13.13 13.96
N ASP A 103 19.41 -12.29 14.69
CA ASP A 103 20.76 -12.61 15.15
C ASP A 103 20.70 -13.65 16.28
#